data_AF-A4G7C8-F1
#
_entry.id   AF-A4G7C8-F1
#
_cell.length_a   1.000
_cell.length_b   1.000
_cell.length_c   1.000
_cell.angle_alpha   90.00
_cell.angle_beta   90.00
_cell.angle_gamma   90.00
#
_symmetry.space_group_name_H-M   'P 1'
#
loop_
_entity.id
_entity.type
_entity.pdbx_description
1 polymer ?
#
loop_
_entity_poly.entity_id
_entity_poly.type
_entity_poly.pdbx_seq_one_letter_code
_entity_poly.pdbx_strand_id
1 'polypeptide(L)'
;MDIKDILASVIEAASQQRQERAPLSYAKSAPVMTGYTTKLDPLREMAFQGWVQKNNVPFDPSANADYDMRGFYKAQVDGSPVASSGINENDGRMHFTDYFKTPAHQSFSAESKWATNGAPRWNEVDQLALPSGKIVFDERNRK
;
A
#
# COMPACT_ATOMS: atom_id res chain seq x y z
N MET A 1 30.99 -14.34 16.10
CA MET A 1 29.84 -13.44 15.86
C MET A 1 28.79 -13.80 16.89
N ASP A 2 28.49 -12.89 17.81
CA ASP A 2 27.58 -13.15 18.93
C ASP A 2 26.12 -13.13 18.41
N ILE A 3 25.25 -13.97 18.99
CA ILE A 3 23.81 -13.98 18.72
C ILE A 3 23.21 -12.59 19.00
N LYS A 4 23.79 -11.84 19.94
CA LYS A 4 23.41 -10.45 20.23
C LYS A 4 23.69 -9.49 19.07
N ASP A 5 24.77 -9.71 18.31
CA ASP A 5 25.13 -8.88 17.15
C ASP A 5 24.22 -9.15 15.95
N ILE A 6 23.78 -10.41 15.79
CA ILE A 6 22.82 -10.80 14.74
C ILE A 6 21.43 -10.23 15.08
N LEU A 7 20.99 -10.30 16.33
CA LEU A 7 19.71 -9.71 16.74
C LEU A 7 19.73 -8.18 16.65
N ALA A 8 20.83 -7.53 17.03
CA ALA A 8 20.99 -6.08 16.88
C ALA A 8 20.93 -5.65 15.40
N SER A 9 21.65 -6.35 14.51
CA SER A 9 21.65 -6.03 13.08
C SER A 9 20.31 -6.32 12.38
N VAL A 10 19.57 -7.34 12.80
CA VAL A 10 18.20 -7.60 12.30
C VAL A 10 17.21 -6.58 12.83
N ILE A 11 17.33 -6.16 14.10
CA ILE A 11 16.51 -5.08 14.68
C ILE A 11 16.83 -3.74 14.02
N GLU A 12 18.10 -3.50 13.64
CA GLU A 12 18.55 -2.28 12.99
C GLU A 12 18.20 -2.25 11.49
N ALA A 13 18.26 -3.37 10.77
CA ALA A 13 17.73 -3.48 9.42
C ALA A 13 16.18 -3.33 9.40
N ALA A 14 15.50 -3.87 10.40
CA ALA A 14 14.06 -3.69 10.59
C ALA A 14 13.68 -2.29 11.09
N SER A 15 14.61 -1.51 11.66
CA SER A 15 14.38 -0.13 12.09
C SER A 15 14.77 0.89 11.02
N GLN A 16 15.66 0.55 10.08
CA GLN A 16 15.94 1.36 8.89
C GLN A 16 14.77 1.36 7.89
N GLN A 17 13.93 0.31 7.88
CA GLN A 17 12.62 0.34 7.22
C GLN A 17 11.56 1.12 8.02
N ARG A 18 11.81 1.43 9.30
CA ARG A 18 10.98 2.27 10.18
C ARG A 18 11.48 3.72 10.23
N GLN A 19 11.97 4.27 9.12
CA GLN A 19 11.87 5.72 9.00
C GLN A 19 10.38 6.05 9.04
N GLU A 20 9.95 6.63 10.16
CA GLU A 20 8.70 7.36 10.32
C GLU A 20 8.62 8.34 9.14
N ARG A 21 8.00 7.90 8.04
CA ARG A 21 7.84 8.75 6.87
C ARG A 21 6.95 9.88 7.32
N ALA A 22 7.51 11.09 7.33
CA ALA A 22 6.73 12.31 7.47
C ALA A 22 5.50 12.19 6.57
N PRO A 23 4.30 12.56 7.06
CA PRO A 23 3.08 12.40 6.29
C PRO A 23 3.27 13.04 4.92
N LEU A 24 3.01 12.27 3.86
CA LEU A 24 3.15 12.75 2.50
C LEU A 24 2.27 13.99 2.35
N SER A 25 2.85 15.14 2.01
CA SER A 25 2.12 16.41 1.84
C SER A 25 1.04 16.33 0.76
N TYR A 26 1.09 15.29 -0.07
CA TYR A 26 0.16 14.98 -1.14
C TYR A 26 -0.82 13.84 -0.83
N ALA A 27 -0.93 13.43 0.44
CA ALA A 27 -1.99 12.56 0.92
C ALA A 27 -3.10 13.37 1.63
N LYS A 28 -4.36 13.04 1.35
CA LYS A 28 -5.51 13.52 2.13
C LYS A 28 -5.38 13.01 3.56
N SER A 29 -5.79 13.81 4.54
CA SER A 29 -5.86 13.33 5.93
C SER A 29 -6.80 12.13 6.03
N ALA A 30 -6.34 11.06 6.67
CA ALA A 30 -7.18 9.93 7.01
C ALA A 30 -8.34 10.34 7.95
N PRO A 31 -9.53 9.75 7.79
CA PRO A 31 -10.59 9.85 8.79
C PRO A 31 -10.08 9.34 10.16
N VAL A 32 -10.30 10.14 11.21
CA VAL A 32 -9.79 9.88 12.58
C VAL A 32 -10.15 8.48 13.09
N MET A 33 -11.34 7.99 12.77
CA MET A 33 -11.87 6.73 13.30
C MET A 33 -11.45 5.48 12.51
N THR A 34 -11.03 5.62 11.26
CA THR A 34 -10.80 4.48 10.35
C THR A 34 -9.38 4.42 9.80
N GLY A 35 -8.61 5.50 9.92
CA GLY A 35 -7.38 5.61 9.16
C GLY A 35 -7.65 5.57 7.66
N TYR A 36 -6.68 5.12 6.88
CA TYR A 36 -6.81 4.88 5.44
C TYR A 36 -7.52 3.57 5.08
N THR A 37 -8.13 2.90 6.05
CA THR A 37 -8.79 1.60 5.87
C THR A 37 -10.31 1.73 5.87
N THR A 38 -10.98 0.90 5.09
CA THR A 38 -12.43 0.79 5.06
C THR A 38 -12.90 -0.04 6.26
N LYS A 39 -13.89 0.47 7.00
CA LYS A 39 -14.59 -0.33 8.02
C LYS A 39 -15.66 -1.20 7.35
N LEU A 40 -15.61 -2.49 7.64
CA LEU A 40 -16.66 -3.45 7.27
C LEU A 40 -17.57 -3.69 8.47
N ASP A 41 -18.84 -3.99 8.22
CA ASP A 41 -19.71 -4.55 9.24
C ASP A 41 -19.24 -5.97 9.62
N PRO A 42 -19.66 -6.52 10.78
CA PRO A 42 -19.13 -7.79 11.28
C PRO A 42 -19.30 -8.98 10.32
N LEU A 43 -20.41 -9.02 9.56
CA LEU A 43 -20.66 -10.11 8.61
C LEU A 43 -19.72 -10.00 7.40
N ARG A 44 -19.55 -8.79 6.87
CA ARG A 44 -18.59 -8.54 5.77
C ARG A 44 -17.15 -8.74 6.21
N GLU A 45 -16.79 -8.38 7.44
CA GLU A 45 -15.44 -8.63 7.97
C GLU A 45 -15.17 -10.14 8.05
N MET A 46 -16.12 -10.95 8.54
CA MET A 46 -15.96 -12.41 8.55
C MET A 46 -15.78 -12.97 7.13
N ALA A 47 -16.56 -12.50 6.16
CA ALA A 47 -16.43 -12.92 4.76
C ALA A 47 -15.09 -12.47 4.15
N PHE A 48 -14.61 -11.27 4.49
CA PHE A 48 -13.29 -10.76 4.11
C PHE A 48 -12.17 -11.65 4.65
N GLN A 49 -12.20 -12.01 5.92
CA GLN A 49 -11.19 -12.89 6.52
C GLN A 49 -11.17 -14.27 5.83
N GLY A 50 -12.35 -14.82 5.53
CA GLY A 50 -12.46 -16.06 4.76
C GLY A 50 -11.90 -15.93 3.34
N TRP A 51 -12.14 -14.80 2.67
CA TRP A 51 -11.57 -14.51 1.36
C TRP A 51 -10.04 -14.38 1.40
N VAL A 52 -9.48 -13.70 2.41
CA VAL A 52 -8.02 -13.56 2.60
C VAL A 52 -7.38 -14.94 2.72
N GLN A 53 -7.90 -15.80 3.60
CA GLN A 53 -7.37 -17.14 3.83
C GLN A 53 -7.50 -18.02 2.58
N LYS A 54 -8.70 -18.04 1.96
CA LYS A 54 -8.98 -18.88 0.79
C LYS A 54 -8.09 -18.55 -0.41
N ASN A 55 -7.77 -17.28 -0.62
CA ASN A 55 -7.03 -16.81 -1.79
C ASN A 55 -5.55 -16.48 -1.49
N ASN A 56 -5.08 -16.76 -0.26
CA ASN A 56 -3.72 -16.41 0.20
C ASN A 56 -3.38 -14.94 -0.07
N VAL A 57 -4.31 -14.04 0.22
CA VAL A 57 -4.13 -12.60 -0.01
C VAL A 57 -3.12 -12.07 1.00
N PRO A 58 -2.04 -11.38 0.58
CA PRO A 58 -1.17 -10.67 1.49
C PRO A 58 -1.98 -9.57 2.20
N PHE A 59 -2.13 -9.70 3.51
CA PHE A 59 -2.93 -8.78 4.31
C PHE A 59 -2.20 -8.37 5.58
N ASP A 60 -1.91 -7.07 5.69
CA ASP A 60 -1.47 -6.44 6.93
C ASP A 60 -2.68 -5.81 7.63
N PRO A 61 -3.04 -6.24 8.86
CA PRO A 61 -4.13 -5.64 9.62
C PRO A 61 -3.76 -4.31 10.29
N SER A 62 -2.50 -3.87 10.21
CA SER A 62 -2.01 -2.66 10.89
C SER A 62 -2.60 -1.36 10.30
N ALA A 63 -2.51 -0.28 11.08
CA ALA A 63 -2.89 1.06 10.61
C ALA A 63 -1.96 1.60 9.50
N ASN A 64 -0.78 0.99 9.33
CA ASN A 64 0.23 1.35 8.34
C ASN A 64 0.23 0.39 7.14
N ALA A 65 -0.83 -0.39 6.98
CA ALA A 65 -0.96 -1.30 5.85
C ALA A 65 -0.83 -0.54 4.53
N ASP A 66 -0.05 -1.11 3.61
CA ASP A 66 0.21 -0.53 2.28
C ASP A 66 -1.06 -0.39 1.43
N TYR A 67 -2.07 -1.22 1.67
CA TYR A 67 -3.34 -1.23 0.94
C TYR A 67 -4.53 -1.31 1.89
N ASP A 68 -5.61 -0.63 1.50
CA ASP A 68 -6.94 -0.82 2.08
C ASP A 68 -7.60 -2.09 1.53
N MET A 69 -7.15 -3.26 1.99
CA MET A 69 -7.64 -4.56 1.50
C MET A 69 -9.12 -4.81 1.81
N ARG A 70 -9.65 -4.18 2.87
CA ARG A 70 -11.09 -4.21 3.17
C ARG A 70 -11.89 -3.44 2.13
N GLY A 71 -11.39 -2.27 1.73
CA GLY A 71 -11.96 -1.47 0.66
C GLY A 71 -11.89 -2.19 -0.68
N PHE A 72 -10.76 -2.83 -0.98
CA PHE A 72 -10.58 -3.64 -2.18
C PHE A 72 -11.62 -4.77 -2.24
N TYR A 73 -11.71 -5.57 -1.18
CA TYR A 73 -12.67 -6.67 -1.08
C TYR A 73 -14.11 -6.19 -1.25
N LYS A 74 -14.50 -5.10 -0.58
CA LYS A 74 -15.83 -4.52 -0.73
C LYS A 74 -16.10 -4.15 -2.19
N ALA A 75 -15.17 -3.46 -2.84
CA ALA A 75 -15.32 -3.07 -4.24
C ALA A 75 -15.39 -4.29 -5.18
N GLN A 76 -14.64 -5.35 -4.89
CA GLN A 76 -14.68 -6.59 -5.65
C GLN A 76 -16.05 -7.29 -5.54
N VAL A 77 -16.57 -7.42 -4.32
CA VAL A 77 -17.90 -8.01 -4.07
C VAL A 77 -19.01 -7.18 -4.72
N ASP A 78 -18.87 -5.86 -4.71
CA ASP A 78 -19.82 -4.94 -5.33
C ASP A 78 -19.65 -4.87 -6.88
N GLY A 79 -18.73 -5.63 -7.47
CA GLY A 79 -18.52 -5.70 -8.93
C GLY A 79 -17.84 -4.47 -9.55
N SER A 80 -17.11 -3.70 -8.75
CA SER A 80 -16.46 -2.46 -9.19
C SER A 80 -15.23 -2.73 -10.05
N PRO A 81 -15.07 -2.06 -11.21
CA PRO A 81 -13.92 -2.28 -12.09
C PRO A 81 -12.60 -1.80 -11.50
N VAL A 82 -12.62 -0.94 -10.48
CA VAL A 82 -11.38 -0.55 -9.78
C VAL A 82 -10.82 -1.67 -8.92
N ALA A 83 -11.56 -2.73 -8.61
CA ALA A 83 -11.05 -3.85 -7.81
C ALA A 83 -10.26 -4.84 -8.68
N SER A 84 -9.11 -4.39 -9.20
CA SER A 84 -8.19 -5.20 -10.00
C SER A 84 -6.88 -5.51 -9.29
N SER A 85 -6.33 -6.68 -9.59
CA SER A 85 -5.03 -7.15 -9.09
C SER A 85 -4.31 -7.92 -10.18
N GLY A 86 -2.99 -7.98 -10.11
CA GLY A 86 -2.17 -8.71 -11.08
C GLY A 86 -0.75 -8.93 -10.56
N ILE A 87 -0.01 -9.80 -11.25
CA ILE A 87 1.42 -9.95 -10.99
C ILE A 87 2.13 -8.78 -11.68
N ASN A 88 2.88 -8.00 -10.92
CA ASN A 88 3.72 -6.94 -11.46
C ASN A 88 4.96 -7.56 -12.13
N GLU A 89 5.27 -7.15 -13.36
CA GLU A 89 6.37 -7.73 -14.15
C GLU A 89 7.75 -7.33 -13.63
N ASN A 90 7.87 -6.19 -12.94
CA ASN A 90 9.12 -5.68 -12.39
C ASN A 90 9.58 -6.47 -11.15
N ASP A 91 8.67 -6.96 -10.31
CA ASP A 91 9.01 -7.67 -9.07
C ASP A 91 8.41 -9.09 -8.91
N GLY A 92 7.56 -9.54 -9.84
CA GLY A 92 6.93 -10.85 -9.83
C GLY A 92 5.93 -11.05 -8.69
N ARG A 93 5.49 -9.99 -8.01
CA ARG A 93 4.59 -10.07 -6.86
C ARG A 93 3.17 -9.66 -7.23
N MET A 94 2.21 -10.14 -6.44
CA MET A 94 0.83 -9.68 -6.52
C MET A 94 0.77 -8.21 -6.11
N HIS A 95 0.26 -7.37 -7.01
CA HIS A 95 -0.08 -5.98 -6.74
C HIS A 95 -1.60 -5.81 -6.87
N PHE A 96 -2.14 -4.93 -6.03
CA PHE A 96 -3.51 -4.46 -6.14
C PHE A 96 -3.48 -3.07 -6.78
N THR A 97 -4.59 -2.63 -7.35
CA THR A 97 -4.66 -1.29 -7.95
C THR A 97 -4.23 -0.19 -6.98
N ASP A 98 -3.63 0.85 -7.54
CA ASP A 98 -3.23 2.07 -6.82
C ASP A 98 -4.39 2.76 -6.12
N TYR A 99 -5.63 2.58 -6.60
CA TYR A 99 -6.82 3.16 -5.99
C TYR A 99 -6.96 2.84 -4.50
N PHE A 100 -6.49 1.65 -4.07
CA PHE A 100 -6.52 1.22 -2.67
C PHE A 100 -5.19 1.38 -1.93
N LYS A 101 -4.11 1.84 -2.58
CA LYS A 101 -2.84 2.13 -1.90
C LYS A 101 -3.05 3.21 -0.84
N THR A 102 -2.54 2.97 0.36
CA THR A 102 -2.50 3.97 1.42
C THR A 102 -1.22 4.81 1.30
N PRO A 103 -1.17 5.99 1.94
CA PRO A 103 0.06 6.79 2.00
C PRO A 103 1.27 6.11 2.64
N ALA A 104 1.09 4.95 3.29
CA ALA A 104 2.21 4.17 3.83
C ALA A 104 3.04 3.51 2.70
N HIS A 105 2.39 3.17 1.56
CA HIS A 105 3.07 2.48 0.47
C HIS A 105 4.08 3.40 -0.23
N GLN A 106 5.26 2.85 -0.52
CA GLN A 106 6.36 3.58 -1.18
C GLN A 106 6.05 4.10 -2.58
N SER A 107 5.16 3.43 -3.30
CA SER A 107 4.68 3.89 -4.60
C SER A 107 3.25 4.45 -4.53
N PHE A 108 2.95 5.17 -3.44
CA PHE A 108 1.72 5.96 -3.34
C PHE A 108 1.70 7.03 -4.43
N SER A 109 0.59 7.08 -5.17
CA SER A 109 0.46 7.80 -6.43
C SER A 109 -0.85 8.59 -6.50
N ALA A 110 -0.99 9.43 -7.52
CA ALA A 110 -2.20 10.22 -7.76
C ALA A 110 -3.44 9.38 -8.11
N GLU A 111 -3.25 8.10 -8.43
CA GLU A 111 -4.31 7.14 -8.72
C GLU A 111 -5.02 6.64 -7.44
N SER A 112 -4.42 6.85 -6.26
CA SER A 112 -5.07 6.51 -4.99
C SER A 112 -6.27 7.41 -4.68
N LYS A 113 -7.33 6.82 -4.13
CA LYS A 113 -8.48 7.59 -3.60
C LYS A 113 -8.08 8.57 -2.50
N TRP A 114 -6.96 8.32 -1.83
CA TRP A 114 -6.41 9.16 -0.77
C TRP A 114 -5.46 10.25 -1.28
N ALA A 115 -5.16 10.32 -2.57
CA ALA A 115 -4.25 11.31 -3.11
C ALA A 115 -4.88 12.70 -3.23
N THR A 116 -4.07 13.75 -3.06
CA THR A 116 -4.41 15.13 -3.46
C THR A 116 -3.88 15.41 -4.88
N ASN A 117 -4.24 16.57 -5.46
CA ASN A 117 -3.78 16.97 -6.79
C ASN A 117 -2.25 17.11 -6.91
N GLY A 118 -1.53 17.22 -5.78
CA GLY A 118 -0.06 17.31 -5.75
C GLY A 118 0.66 15.96 -5.75
N ALA A 119 -0.07 14.84 -5.75
CA ALA A 119 0.52 13.51 -5.70
C ALA A 119 1.31 13.17 -6.97
N PRO A 120 2.39 12.37 -6.86
CA PRO A 120 3.17 11.99 -8.01
C PRO A 120 2.37 11.05 -8.92
N ARG A 121 2.66 11.10 -10.22
CA ARG A 121 2.01 10.27 -11.24
C ARG A 121 3.03 9.32 -11.86
N TRP A 122 2.54 8.15 -12.26
CA TRP A 122 3.32 7.24 -13.09
C TRP A 122 3.59 7.88 -14.46
N ASN A 123 4.82 7.74 -14.94
CA ASN A 123 5.18 8.05 -16.32
C ASN A 123 5.26 6.76 -17.16
N GLU A 124 5.59 6.88 -18.45
CA GLU A 124 5.66 5.76 -19.40
C GLU A 124 6.79 4.75 -19.13
N VAL A 125 7.62 5.00 -18.11
CA VAL A 125 8.81 4.18 -17.80
C VAL A 125 8.81 3.72 -16.34
N ASP A 126 7.63 3.52 -15.75
CA ASP A 126 7.41 2.99 -14.39
C ASP A 126 8.09 3.81 -13.29
N GLN A 127 8.04 5.14 -13.40
CA GLN A 127 8.51 6.05 -12.36
C GLN A 127 7.40 6.95 -11.86
N LEU A 128 7.41 7.25 -10.56
CA LEU A 128 6.57 8.29 -9.97
C LEU A 128 7.27 9.62 -10.00
N ALA A 129 6.68 10.57 -10.73
CA ALA A 129 7.16 11.95 -10.83
C ALA A 129 6.19 12.91 -10.15
N LEU A 130 6.71 13.80 -9.30
CA LEU A 130 5.95 14.94 -8.78
C LEU A 130 5.58 15.90 -9.93
N PRO A 131 4.59 16.80 -9.74
CA PRO A 131 4.26 17.83 -10.73
C PRO A 131 5.44 18.73 -11.14
N SER A 132 6.46 18.84 -10.29
CA SER A 132 7.71 19.55 -10.59
C SER A 132 8.66 18.81 -11.53
N GLY A 133 8.37 17.56 -11.88
CA GLY A 133 9.24 16.66 -12.65
C GLY A 133 10.25 15.87 -11.80
N LYS A 134 10.31 16.10 -10.47
CA LYS A 134 11.18 15.33 -9.58
C LYS A 134 10.68 13.88 -9.44
N ILE A 135 11.54 12.92 -9.75
CA ILE A 135 11.29 11.49 -9.51
C ILE A 135 11.37 11.19 -8.01
N VAL A 136 10.36 10.52 -7.47
CA VAL A 136 10.27 10.13 -6.06
C VAL A 136 10.27 8.62 -5.86
N PHE A 137 10.00 7.85 -6.90
CA PHE A 137 10.07 6.39 -6.90
C PHE A 137 10.32 5.86 -8.32
N ASP A 138 11.09 4.80 -8.45
CA ASP A 138 11.38 4.11 -9.73
C ASP A 138 11.21 2.60 -9.50
N GLU A 139 10.17 2.01 -10.10
CA GLU A 139 9.77 0.63 -9.80
C GLU A 139 10.75 -0.40 -10.38
N ARG A 140 11.42 -0.06 -11.48
CA ARG A 140 12.36 -0.95 -12.20
C ARG A 140 13.61 -1.28 -11.40
N ASN A 141 13.91 -0.45 -10.38
CA ASN A 141 15.04 -0.65 -9.49
C ASN A 141 14.69 -1.54 -8.28
N ARG A 142 13.44 -2.03 -8.17
CA ARG A 142 13.02 -2.97 -7.14
C ARG A 142 13.40 -4.39 -7.59
N LYS A 143 14.38 -5.00 -6.93
CA LYS A 143 14.72 -6.43 -7.09
C LYS A 143 14.15 -7.25 -5.93
#